data_AF-A0A401PZF6-F1
#
_entry.id   AF-A0A401PZF6-F1
#
_cell.length_a   1.000
_cell.length_b   1.000
_cell.length_c   1.000
_cell.angle_alpha   90.00
_cell.angle_beta   90.00
_cell.angle_gamma   90.00
#
_symmetry.space_group_name_H-M   'P 1'
#
loop_
_entity.id
_entity.type
_entity.pdbx_description
1 polymer ?
#
loop_
_entity_poly.entity_id
_entity_poly.type
_entity_poly.pdbx_seq_one_letter_code
_entity_poly.pdbx_strand_id
1 'polypeptide(L)' 'MDRRGGTWKLLGSVVYAHSKELITAWYIGFLILIFSSFLVYLAEKEANSQFSTYADSLWWGT' A
#
# COMPACT_ATOMS: atom_id res chain seq x y z
N MET A 1 22.97 -11.88 17.36
CA MET A 1 23.06 -11.22 16.04
C MET A 1 23.45 -12.25 14.99
N ASP A 2 22.68 -12.36 13.91
CA ASP A 2 22.86 -13.39 12.87
C ASP A 2 24.16 -13.14 12.07
N ARG A 3 25.24 -13.84 12.46
CA ARG A 3 26.62 -13.60 11.96
C ARG A 3 26.85 -14.03 10.51
N ARG A 4 25.93 -14.79 9.92
CA ARG A 4 26.06 -15.35 8.55
C ARG A 4 24.99 -14.83 7.59
N GLY A 5 24.12 -13.93 8.05
CA GLY A 5 23.03 -13.37 7.25
C GLY A 5 22.11 -14.43 6.66
N GLY A 6 21.98 -15.59 7.32
CA GLY A 6 21.21 -16.73 6.80
C GLY A 6 19.73 -16.38 6.65
N THR A 7 19.20 -15.60 7.59
CA THR A 7 17.80 -15.12 7.57
C THR A 7 17.52 -14.23 6.36
N TRP A 8 18.45 -13.33 6.01
CA TRP A 8 18.30 -12.42 4.86
C TRP A 8 18.39 -13.15 3.52
N LYS A 9 19.23 -14.19 3.42
CA LYS A 9 19.32 -15.03 2.21
C LYS A 9 18.04 -15.84 1.97
N LEU A 10 17.48 -16.43 3.02
CA LEU A 10 16.23 -17.18 2.94
C LEU A 10 15.07 -16.27 2.54
N LEU A 11 14.94 -15.11 3.20
CA LEU A 11 13.88 -14.14 2.89
C LEU A 11 13.98 -13.62 1.45
N GLY A 12 15.19 -13.25 1.00
CA GLY A 12 15.43 -12.84 -0.38
C GLY A 12 15.11 -13.94 -1.40
N SER A 13 15.42 -15.20 -1.10
CA SER A 13 15.11 -16.32 -2.00
C SER A 13 13.61 -16.55 -2.16
N VAL A 14 12.84 -16.47 -1.07
CA VAL A 14 11.37 -16.64 -1.11
C VAL A 14 10.72 -15.49 -1.86
N VAL A 15 11.14 -14.25 -1.57
CA VAL A 15 10.66 -13.03 -2.24
C VAL A 15 10.96 -13.06 -3.73
N TYR A 16 12.16 -13.52 -4.13
CA TYR A 16 12.52 -13.63 -5.55
C TYR A 16 11.65 -14.68 -6.26
N ALA A 17 11.45 -15.85 -5.65
CA ALA A 17 10.64 -16.93 -6.21
C ALA A 17 9.18 -16.51 -6.44
N HIS A 18 8.61 -15.68 -5.57
CA HIS A 18 7.22 -15.20 -5.66
C HIS A 18 7.13 -13.73 -6.11
N SER A 19 8.19 -13.20 -6.73
CA SER A 19 8.30 -11.77 -7.05
C SER A 19 7.18 -11.27 -7.96
N LYS A 20 6.73 -12.09 -8.92
CA LYS A 20 5.62 -11.74 -9.81
C LYS A 20 4.31 -11.57 -9.06
N GLU A 21 3.94 -12.54 -8.23
CA GLU A 21 2.70 -12.50 -7.45
C GLU A 21 2.72 -11.37 -6.42
N LEU A 22 3.88 -11.14 -5.79
CA LEU A 22 4.07 -10.06 -4.83
C LEU A 22 3.91 -8.68 -5.48
N ILE A 23 4.52 -8.46 -6.64
CA ILE A 23 4.39 -7.21 -7.40
C ILE A 23 2.95 -7.02 -7.88
N THR A 24 2.29 -8.07 -8.37
CA THR A 24 0.90 -7.99 -8.81
C THR A 24 -0.04 -7.63 -7.64
N ALA A 25 0.14 -8.25 -6.47
CA ALA A 25 -0.64 -7.92 -5.28
C ALA A 25 -0.42 -6.48 -4.83
N TRP A 26 0.83 -6.01 -4.79
CA TRP A 26 1.16 -4.62 -4.47
C TRP A 26 0.59 -3.64 -5.49
N TYR A 27 0.66 -3.97 -6.78
CA TYR A 27 0.14 -3.12 -7.85
C TYR A 27 -1.38 -2.96 -7.76
N ILE A 28 -2.11 -4.07 -7.61
CA ILE A 28 -3.57 -4.03 -7.47
C ILE A 28 -3.97 -3.31 -6.18
N GLY A 29 -3.32 -3.61 -5.05
CA GLY A 29 -3.57 -2.94 -3.78
C GLY A 29 -3.34 -1.43 -3.88
N PHE A 30 -2.25 -1.01 -4.52
CA PHE A 30 -1.95 0.42 -4.73
C PHE A 30 -2.99 1.10 -5.62
N LEU A 31 -3.41 0.46 -6.71
CA LEU A 31 -4.47 1.00 -7.58
C LEU A 31 -5.80 1.16 -6.83
N ILE A 32 -6.19 0.16 -6.03
CA ILE A 32 -7.43 0.22 -5.24
C ILE A 32 -7.33 1.31 -4.17
N LEU A 33 -6.19 1.45 -3.52
CA LEU A 33 -5.97 2.47 -2.48
C LEU A 33 -6.10 3.88 -3.05
N ILE A 34 -5.45 4.16 -4.19
CA ILE A 34 -5.55 5.46 -4.86
C ILE A 34 -6.98 5.74 -5.33
N PHE A 35 -7.62 4.74 -5.94
CA PHE A 35 -8.97 4.89 -6.49
C PHE A 35 -10.02 5.10 -5.39
N SER A 36 -9.98 4.30 -4.32
CA SER A 36 -10.91 4.42 -3.19
C SER A 36 -10.69 5.72 -2.41
N SER A 37 -9.45 6.11 -2.15
CA SER A 37 -9.14 7.39 -1.48
C SER A 37 -9.67 8.58 -2.28
N PHE A 38 -9.56 8.54 -3.60
CA PHE A 38 -10.11 9.58 -4.48
C PHE A 38 -11.65 9.64 -4.46
N LEU A 39 -12.32 8.48 -4.45
CA LEU A 39 -13.78 8.42 -4.34
C LEU A 39 -14.26 8.95 -2.99
N VAL A 40 -13.62 8.56 -1.89
CA VAL A 40 -13.95 9.04 -0.53
C VAL A 40 -13.72 10.54 -0.43
N TYR A 41 -12.62 11.06 -0.99
CA TYR A 41 -12.39 12.50 -1.06
C TYR A 41 -13.54 13.21 -1.78
N LEU A 42 -13.95 12.76 -2.97
CA LEU A 42 -15.07 13.39 -3.67
C LEU A 42 -16.40 13.29 -2.93
N ALA A 43 -16.65 12.18 -2.24
CA ALA A 43 -17.90 11.97 -1.50
C ALA A 43 -17.98 12.84 -0.24
N GLU A 44 -16.88 13.02 0.48
CA GLU A 44 -16.85 13.63 1.82
C GLU A 44 -16.30 15.06 1.84
N LYS A 45 -15.67 15.55 0.76
CA LYS A 45 -15.05 16.89 0.71
C LYS A 45 -15.97 18.04 1.12
N GLU A 46 -17.26 17.95 0.80
CA GLU A 46 -18.23 19.01 1.10
C GLU A 46 -19.02 18.76 2.39
N ALA A 47 -19.01 17.53 2.92
CA ALA A 47 -19.79 17.12 4.08
C ALA A 47 -18.97 17.08 5.37
N ASN A 48 -17.65 16.87 5.29
CA ASN A 48 -16.80 16.62 6.44
C ASN A 48 -15.44 17.34 6.31
N SER A 49 -15.10 18.16 7.31
CA SER A 49 -13.83 18.91 7.34
C SER A 49 -12.59 18.01 7.53
N GLN A 50 -12.78 16.74 7.92
CA GLN A 50 -11.69 15.76 8.02
C GLN A 50 -11.15 15.30 6.66
N PHE A 51 -11.91 15.51 5.58
CA PHE A 51 -11.50 15.15 4.21
C PHE A 51 -11.25 16.40 3.35
N SER A 52 -10.66 17.44 3.97
CA SER A 52 -10.40 18.73 3.33
C SER A 52 -9.41 18.63 2.16
N THR A 53 -8.45 17.71 2.26
CA THR A 53 -7.37 17.53 1.29
C THR A 53 -7.31 16.07 0.84
N TYR A 54 -6.89 15.85 -0.40
CA TYR A 54 -6.62 14.50 -0.91
C TYR A 54 -5.62 13.72 -0.04
N ALA A 55 -4.65 14.39 0.58
CA ALA A 55 -3.71 13.78 1.52
C ALA A 55 -4.41 13.16 2.75
N ASP A 56 -5.47 13.79 3.27
CA ASP A 56 -6.22 13.29 4.42
C ASP A 56 -7.00 12.02 4.05
N SER A 57 -7.63 12.01 2.86
CA SER A 57 -8.31 10.83 2.33
C SER A 57 -7.36 9.67 2.04
N LEU A 58 -6.13 9.98 1.59
CA LEU A 58 -5.11 8.98 1.31
C LEU A 58 -4.55 8.36 2.59
N TRP A 59 -4.32 9.18 3.61
CA TRP A 59 -3.91 8.74 4.94
C TRP A 59 -4.97 7.86 5.61
N TRP A 60 -6.24 8.15 5.38
CA TRP A 60 -7.33 7.30 5.85
C TRP A 60 -7.40 5.95 5.11
N GLY A 61 -7.01 5.91 3.83
CA GLY A 61 -7.01 4.69 3.02
C GLY A 61 -5.81 3.76 3.24
N THR A 62 -4.72 4.25 3.85
CA THR A 62 -3.52 3.45 4.21
C THR A 62 -3.67 2.76 5.55
#